data_AF-A0A7K3XXI7-F1
#
_entry.id   AF-A0A7K3XXI7-F1
#
_cell.length_a   1.000
_cell.length_b   1.000
_cell.length_c   1.000
_cell.angle_alpha   90.00
_cell.angle_beta   90.00
_cell.angle_gamma   90.00
#
_symmetry.space_group_name_H-M   'P 1'
#
loop_
_entity.id
_entity.type
_entity.pdbx_description
1 polymer ?
#
loop_
_entity_poly.entity_id
_entity_poly.type
_entity_poly.pdbx_seq_one_letter_code
_entity_poly.pdbx_strand_id
1 'polypeptide(L)'
;MAKSSTVRSERREAARAALDRYRVECERLRAYALAIQHADSVLVSVTAQYDEMGGGGVAGDSIGRGIASLYESGERFRDAAAEAFASMRSVEKAVAGAASASPDAGVVLSMRYLNPFRSVGLAEIAERIGKSEDRAQHLHLDGLDLVADQLCRFDDDGI
;
A
#
# COMPACT_ATOMS: atom_id res chain seq x y z
N MET A 1 -31.24 -8.40 18.06
CA MET A 1 -30.08 -7.51 18.32
C MET A 1 -28.73 -8.11 17.91
N ALA A 2 -28.52 -9.44 17.93
CA ALA A 2 -27.24 -10.06 17.56
C ALA A 2 -26.77 -9.83 16.10
N LYS A 3 -27.69 -9.71 15.12
CA LYS A 3 -27.30 -9.50 13.71
C LYS A 3 -26.56 -8.18 13.47
N SER A 4 -26.90 -7.11 14.21
CA SER A 4 -26.30 -5.79 14.00
C SER A 4 -24.88 -5.69 14.58
N SER A 5 -24.62 -6.34 15.72
CA SER A 5 -23.29 -6.39 16.33
C SER A 5 -22.31 -7.22 15.50
N THR A 6 -22.78 -8.34 14.91
CA THR A 6 -21.96 -9.17 14.04
C THR A 6 -21.54 -8.42 12.78
N VAL A 7 -22.48 -7.76 12.10
CA VAL A 7 -22.18 -6.96 10.90
C VAL A 7 -21.20 -5.83 11.23
N ARG A 8 -21.37 -5.13 12.35
CA ARG A 8 -20.41 -4.09 12.78
C ARG A 8 -19.01 -4.65 13.03
N SER A 9 -18.93 -5.83 13.64
CA SER A 9 -17.65 -6.51 13.87
C SER A 9 -16.95 -6.90 12.56
N GLU A 10 -17.70 -7.45 11.60
CA GLU A 10 -17.18 -7.82 10.28
C GLU A 10 -16.67 -6.60 9.51
N ARG A 11 -17.42 -5.50 9.54
CA ARG A 11 -16.99 -4.22 8.93
C ARG A 11 -15.70 -3.68 9.52
N ARG A 12 -15.58 -3.72 10.85
CA ARG A 12 -14.35 -3.33 11.55
C ARG A 12 -13.17 -4.21 11.18
N GLU A 13 -13.38 -5.51 11.08
CA GLU A 13 -12.32 -6.44 10.68
C GLU A 13 -11.89 -6.23 9.22
N ALA A 14 -12.83 -5.94 8.32
CA ALA A 14 -12.52 -5.59 6.94
C ALA A 14 -11.71 -4.28 6.83
N ALA A 15 -12.12 -3.24 7.58
CA ALA A 15 -11.38 -1.97 7.65
C ALA A 15 -9.97 -2.17 8.23
N ARG A 16 -9.86 -2.98 9.29
CA ARG A 16 -8.56 -3.34 9.87
C ARG A 16 -7.70 -4.09 8.87
N ALA A 17 -8.23 -5.07 8.16
CA ALA A 17 -7.50 -5.82 7.14
C ALA A 17 -7.03 -4.91 5.99
N ALA A 18 -7.82 -3.91 5.59
CA ALA A 18 -7.40 -2.90 4.62
C ALA A 18 -6.23 -2.05 5.15
N LEU A 19 -6.30 -1.60 6.40
CA LEU A 19 -5.24 -0.85 7.07
C LEU A 19 -3.96 -1.68 7.28
N ASP A 20 -4.08 -2.97 7.59
CA ASP A 20 -2.93 -3.87 7.72
C ASP A 20 -2.30 -4.15 6.33
N ARG A 21 -3.12 -4.29 5.28
CA ARG A 21 -2.65 -4.42 3.89
C ARG A 21 -1.86 -3.21 3.40
N TYR A 22 -2.17 -2.01 3.86
CA TYR A 22 -1.42 -0.79 3.50
C TYR A 22 0.10 -0.94 3.72
N ARG A 23 0.51 -1.57 4.83
CA ARG A 23 1.93 -1.77 5.15
C ARG A 23 2.57 -2.79 4.20
N VAL A 24 1.84 -3.85 3.87
CA VAL A 24 2.28 -4.84 2.88
C VAL A 24 2.45 -4.19 1.51
N GLU A 25 1.52 -3.33 1.09
CA GLU A 25 1.63 -2.61 -0.18
C GLU A 25 2.80 -1.61 -0.19
N CYS A 26 3.10 -0.94 0.93
CA CYS A 26 4.31 -0.12 1.07
C CYS A 26 5.59 -0.94 0.84
N GLU A 27 5.68 -2.15 1.41
CA GLU A 27 6.81 -3.05 1.21
C GLU A 27 6.90 -3.55 -0.23
N ARG A 28 5.76 -3.88 -0.86
CA ARG A 28 5.70 -4.27 -2.27
C ARG A 28 6.14 -3.14 -3.20
N LEU A 29 5.70 -1.90 -2.97
CA LEU A 29 6.16 -0.74 -3.73
C LEU A 29 7.68 -0.57 -3.65
N ARG A 30 8.27 -0.76 -2.46
CA ARG A 30 9.72 -0.73 -2.30
C ARG A 30 10.41 -1.82 -3.11
N ALA A 31 9.86 -3.03 -3.11
CA ALA A 31 10.38 -4.14 -3.91
C ALA A 31 10.26 -3.87 -5.41
N TYR A 32 9.13 -3.33 -5.87
CA TYR A 32 8.94 -2.94 -7.28
C TYR A 32 9.90 -1.83 -7.70
N ALA A 33 10.11 -0.82 -6.87
CA ALA A 33 11.08 0.24 -7.16
C ALA A 33 12.51 -0.30 -7.32
N LEU A 34 12.92 -1.25 -6.46
CA LEU A 34 14.22 -1.91 -6.58
C LEU A 34 14.31 -2.78 -7.84
N ALA A 35 13.25 -3.52 -8.18
CA ALA A 35 13.20 -4.36 -9.36
C ALA A 35 13.27 -3.52 -10.66
N ILE A 36 12.56 -2.38 -10.71
CA ILE A 36 12.60 -1.44 -11.83
C ILE A 36 14.00 -0.86 -11.98
N GLN A 37 14.62 -0.37 -10.89
CA GLN A 37 15.98 0.16 -10.94
C GLN A 37 17.00 -0.88 -11.42
N HIS A 38 16.87 -2.13 -10.96
CA HIS A 38 17.72 -3.22 -11.40
C HIS A 38 17.49 -3.54 -12.89
N ALA A 39 16.24 -3.63 -13.33
CA ALA A 39 15.90 -3.87 -14.72
C ALA A 39 16.47 -2.78 -15.63
N ASP A 40 16.32 -1.50 -15.27
CA ASP A 40 16.86 -0.36 -16.01
C ASP A 40 18.40 -0.41 -16.08
N SER A 41 19.07 -0.76 -14.98
CA SER A 41 20.53 -0.89 -14.95
C SER A 41 21.05 -2.03 -15.83
N VAL A 42 20.40 -3.19 -15.79
CA VAL A 42 20.75 -4.33 -16.65
C VAL A 42 20.47 -3.98 -18.11
N LEU A 43 19.35 -3.32 -18.39
CA LEU A 43 18.95 -2.93 -19.73
C LEU A 43 19.98 -2.01 -20.39
N VAL A 44 20.49 -1.00 -19.66
CA VAL A 44 21.57 -0.13 -20.14
C VAL A 44 22.82 -0.94 -20.49
N SER A 45 23.22 -1.87 -19.62
CA SER A 45 24.42 -2.71 -19.84
C SER A 45 24.26 -3.65 -21.03
N VAL A 46 23.11 -4.31 -21.16
CA VAL A 46 22.84 -5.27 -22.24
C VAL A 46 22.65 -4.56 -23.58
N THR A 47 22.07 -3.36 -23.59
CA THR A 47 21.94 -2.55 -24.80
C THR A 47 23.32 -2.10 -25.31
N ALA A 48 24.22 -1.67 -24.41
CA ALA A 48 25.59 -1.34 -24.80
C ALA A 48 26.33 -2.54 -25.43
N GLN A 49 26.17 -3.74 -24.87
CA GLN A 49 26.75 -4.96 -25.44
C GLN A 49 26.16 -5.32 -26.81
N TYR A 50 24.86 -5.09 -27.00
CA TYR A 50 24.19 -5.30 -28.29
C TYR A 50 24.75 -4.39 -29.39
N ASP A 51 24.96 -3.11 -29.05
CA ASP A 51 25.53 -2.11 -29.96
C ASP A 51 27.00 -2.44 -30.31
N GLU A 52 27.80 -2.89 -29.35
CA GLU A 52 29.19 -3.32 -29.57
C GLU A 52 29.29 -4.54 -30.50
N MET A 53 28.31 -5.45 -30.46
CA MET A 53 28.24 -6.63 -31.33
C MET A 53 27.69 -6.35 -32.73
N GLY A 54 27.26 -5.11 -33.02
CA GLY A 54 26.73 -4.72 -34.32
C GLY A 54 25.34 -5.27 -34.63
N GLY A 55 24.60 -5.74 -33.61
CA GLY A 55 23.18 -6.11 -33.67
C GLY A 55 22.76 -7.27 -34.60
N GLY A 56 23.67 -7.83 -35.40
CA GLY A 56 23.35 -8.82 -36.43
C GLY A 56 23.92 -10.22 -36.16
N GLY A 57 23.10 -11.26 -36.37
CA GLY A 57 23.47 -12.67 -36.21
C GLY A 57 22.87 -13.34 -34.97
N VAL A 58 23.04 -14.67 -34.84
CA VAL A 58 22.36 -15.49 -33.82
C VAL A 58 22.60 -14.99 -32.38
N ALA A 59 23.79 -14.47 -32.08
CA ALA A 59 24.13 -13.88 -30.79
C ALA A 59 23.39 -12.55 -30.55
N GLY A 60 23.34 -11.68 -31.56
CA GLY A 60 22.57 -10.43 -31.53
C GLY A 60 21.09 -10.68 -31.31
N ASP A 61 20.49 -11.63 -32.05
CA ASP A 61 19.07 -11.98 -31.89
C ASP A 61 18.74 -12.45 -30.47
N SER A 62 19.66 -13.17 -29.83
CA SER A 62 19.48 -13.63 -28.43
C SER A 62 19.54 -12.47 -27.44
N ILE A 63 20.46 -11.53 -27.64
CA ILE A 63 20.59 -10.33 -26.80
C ILE A 63 19.38 -9.42 -26.99
N GLY A 64 18.94 -9.19 -28.23
CA GLY A 64 17.75 -8.41 -28.55
C GLY A 64 16.48 -8.96 -27.91
N ARG A 65 16.29 -10.29 -27.88
CA ARG A 65 15.20 -10.93 -27.12
C ARG A 65 15.32 -10.69 -25.60
N GLY A 66 16.54 -10.70 -25.07
CA GLY A 66 16.80 -10.37 -23.66
C GLY A 66 16.40 -8.92 -23.31
N ILE A 67 16.75 -7.96 -24.17
CA ILE A 67 16.37 -6.55 -24.05
C ILE A 67 14.84 -6.41 -24.03
N ALA A 68 14.13 -7.02 -25.00
CA ALA A 68 12.67 -6.98 -25.05
C ALA A 68 12.02 -7.57 -23.78
N SER A 69 12.51 -8.72 -23.32
CA SER A 69 12.00 -9.37 -22.10
C SER A 69 12.23 -8.52 -20.84
N LEU A 70 13.34 -7.78 -20.75
CA LEU A 70 13.62 -6.88 -19.64
C LEU A 70 12.70 -5.66 -19.66
N TYR A 71 12.45 -5.09 -20.84
CA TYR A 71 11.46 -4.01 -21.01
C TYR A 71 10.07 -4.44 -20.55
N GLU A 72 9.56 -5.58 -21.04
CA GLU A 72 8.24 -6.11 -20.66
C GLU A 72 8.15 -6.36 -19.14
N SER A 73 9.22 -6.89 -18.54
CA SER A 73 9.26 -7.11 -17.08
C SER A 73 9.22 -5.80 -16.30
N GLY A 74 9.97 -4.78 -16.76
CA GLY A 74 9.95 -3.45 -16.18
C GLY A 74 8.58 -2.78 -16.26
N GLU A 75 7.88 -2.92 -17.38
CA GLU A 75 6.49 -2.43 -17.54
C GLU A 75 5.53 -3.13 -16.57
N ARG A 76 5.58 -4.46 -16.46
CA ARG A 76 4.73 -5.20 -15.49
C ARG A 76 4.96 -4.76 -14.05
N PHE A 77 6.21 -4.47 -13.66
CA PHE A 77 6.49 -3.94 -12.32
C PHE A 77 5.95 -2.52 -12.13
N ARG A 78 5.97 -1.68 -13.17
CA ARG A 78 5.38 -0.33 -13.12
C ARG A 78 3.86 -0.40 -12.97
N ASP A 79 3.20 -1.28 -13.71
CA ASP A 79 1.75 -1.49 -13.62
C ASP A 79 1.35 -1.99 -12.23
N ALA A 80 2.04 -3.03 -11.72
CA ALA A 80 1.82 -3.53 -10.37
C ALA A 80 2.07 -2.47 -9.28
N ALA A 81 3.07 -1.60 -9.48
CA ALA A 81 3.31 -0.48 -8.57
C ALA A 81 2.18 0.56 -8.63
N ALA A 82 1.63 0.85 -9.81
CA ALA A 82 0.49 1.76 -9.94
C ALA A 82 -0.75 1.23 -9.20
N GLU A 83 -1.04 -0.07 -9.33
CA GLU A 83 -2.13 -0.74 -8.60
C GLU A 83 -1.94 -0.68 -7.08
N ALA A 84 -0.74 -1.02 -6.60
CA ALA A 84 -0.39 -0.94 -5.18
C ALA A 84 -0.55 0.50 -4.64
N PHE A 85 -0.12 1.50 -5.42
CA PHE A 85 -0.24 2.91 -5.05
C PHE A 85 -1.70 3.38 -5.01
N ALA A 86 -2.54 2.94 -5.94
CA ALA A 86 -3.97 3.24 -5.93
C ALA A 86 -4.65 2.67 -4.67
N SER A 87 -4.38 1.40 -4.36
CA SER A 87 -4.89 0.73 -3.15
C SER A 87 -4.48 1.48 -1.86
N MET A 88 -3.20 1.86 -1.76
CA MET A 88 -2.70 2.64 -0.62
C MET A 88 -3.38 3.99 -0.49
N ARG A 89 -3.58 4.71 -1.60
CA ARG A 89 -4.24 6.01 -1.62
C ARG A 89 -5.68 5.93 -1.10
N SER A 90 -6.41 4.87 -1.45
CA SER A 90 -7.77 4.66 -0.94
C SER A 90 -7.79 4.50 0.59
N VAL A 91 -6.81 3.80 1.16
CA VAL A 91 -6.65 3.68 2.62
C VAL A 91 -6.28 5.02 3.26
N GLU A 92 -5.31 5.74 2.70
CA GLU A 92 -4.93 7.08 3.20
C GLU A 92 -6.12 8.04 3.18
N LYS A 93 -6.91 8.04 2.09
CA LYS A 93 -8.12 8.84 1.95
C LYS A 93 -9.18 8.47 2.99
N ALA A 94 -9.37 7.17 3.25
CA ALA A 94 -10.30 6.70 4.29
C ALA A 94 -9.87 7.17 5.69
N VAL A 95 -8.57 7.08 6.01
CA VAL A 95 -8.03 7.56 7.30
C VAL A 95 -8.13 9.08 7.40
N ALA A 96 -7.87 9.83 6.32
CA ALA A 96 -8.05 11.28 6.30
C ALA A 96 -9.52 11.66 6.50
N GLY A 97 -10.46 10.93 5.88
CA GLY A 97 -11.89 11.09 6.10
C GLY A 97 -12.28 10.82 7.55
N ALA A 98 -11.76 9.75 8.15
CA ALA A 98 -11.97 9.44 9.56
C ALA A 98 -11.38 10.54 10.48
N ALA A 99 -10.20 11.07 10.17
CA ALA A 99 -9.58 12.18 10.91
C ALA A 99 -10.40 13.47 10.82
N SER A 100 -11.03 13.73 9.67
CA SER A 100 -11.92 14.89 9.52
C SER A 100 -13.19 14.76 10.36
N ALA A 101 -13.71 13.55 10.54
CA ALA A 101 -14.90 13.30 11.37
C ALA A 101 -14.55 13.20 12.88
N SER A 102 -13.40 12.64 13.21
CA SER A 102 -12.90 12.47 14.57
C SER A 102 -11.36 12.59 14.58
N PRO A 103 -10.82 13.78 14.88
CA PRO A 103 -9.38 14.05 14.83
C PRO A 103 -8.56 13.07 15.69
N ASP A 104 -9.02 12.81 16.91
CA ASP A 104 -8.36 11.89 17.83
C ASP A 104 -8.33 10.44 17.31
N ALA A 105 -9.41 9.97 16.69
CA ALA A 105 -9.46 8.63 16.09
C ALA A 105 -8.53 8.57 14.85
N GLY A 106 -8.51 9.62 14.04
CA GLY A 106 -7.60 9.75 12.92
C GLY A 106 -6.12 9.70 13.32
N VAL A 107 -5.74 10.37 14.41
CA VAL A 107 -4.39 10.30 14.97
C VAL A 107 -4.04 8.88 15.39
N VAL A 108 -4.92 8.20 16.14
CA VAL A 108 -4.71 6.81 16.58
C VAL A 108 -4.51 5.88 15.38
N LEU A 109 -5.36 5.97 14.36
CA LEU A 109 -5.21 5.15 13.15
C LEU A 109 -3.95 5.46 12.36
N SER A 110 -3.63 6.75 12.18
CA SER A 110 -2.43 7.17 11.44
C SER A 110 -1.15 6.66 12.10
N MET A 111 -1.05 6.83 13.43
CA MET A 111 0.10 6.34 14.19
C MET A 111 0.22 4.82 14.17
N ARG A 112 -0.92 4.12 14.19
CA ARG A 112 -0.94 2.65 14.24
C ARG A 112 -0.66 1.98 12.90
N TYR A 113 -1.17 2.54 11.80
CA TYR A 113 -1.22 1.87 10.49
C TYR A 113 -0.44 2.58 9.38
N LEU A 114 -0.44 3.92 9.35
CA LEU A 114 0.16 4.68 8.24
C LEU A 114 1.68 4.85 8.37
N ASN A 115 2.30 4.30 9.42
CA ASN A 115 3.75 4.17 9.50
C ASN A 115 4.18 2.78 9.01
N PRO A 116 4.68 2.64 7.77
CA PRO A 116 5.03 1.32 7.24
C PRO A 116 6.18 0.66 8.00
N PHE A 117 7.09 1.47 8.56
CA PHE A 117 8.33 1.00 9.17
C PHE A 117 8.18 0.54 10.62
N ARG A 118 7.06 0.85 11.28
CA ARG A 118 6.89 0.52 12.69
C ARG A 118 5.43 0.32 13.07
N SER A 119 5.15 -0.82 13.69
CA SER A 119 3.89 -1.04 14.39
C SER A 119 3.94 -0.33 15.74
N VAL A 120 2.99 0.56 16.01
CA VAL A 120 2.86 1.23 17.31
C VAL A 120 1.69 0.61 18.08
N GLY A 121 1.93 0.18 19.31
CA GLY A 121 0.90 -0.39 20.20
C GLY A 121 -0.02 0.71 20.77
N LEU A 122 -1.22 0.32 21.24
CA LEU A 122 -2.17 1.28 21.81
C LEU A 122 -1.65 1.98 23.06
N ALA A 123 -0.93 1.26 23.93
CA ALA A 123 -0.28 1.85 25.11
C ALA A 123 0.67 3.01 24.73
N GLU A 124 1.54 2.79 23.75
CA GLU A 124 2.48 3.83 23.27
C GLU A 124 1.75 4.99 22.58
N ILE A 125 0.70 4.70 21.81
CA ILE A 125 -0.13 5.75 21.21
C ILE A 125 -0.80 6.58 22.31
N ALA A 126 -1.39 5.92 23.31
CA ALA A 126 -2.09 6.53 24.43
C ALA A 126 -1.17 7.48 25.20
N GLU A 127 0.06 7.04 25.50
CA GLU A 127 1.10 7.87 26.11
C GLU A 127 1.40 9.11 25.26
N ARG A 128 1.63 8.93 23.96
CA ARG A 128 1.96 10.03 23.03
C ARG A 128 0.84 11.06 22.88
N ILE A 129 -0.42 10.64 22.99
CA ILE A 129 -1.59 11.55 22.87
C ILE A 129 -2.13 12.00 24.23
N GLY A 130 -1.48 11.64 25.34
CA GLY A 130 -1.89 12.02 26.69
C GLY A 130 -3.25 11.46 27.13
N LYS A 131 -3.58 10.23 26.71
CA LYS A 131 -4.84 9.54 27.05
C LYS A 131 -4.55 8.18 27.71
N SER A 132 -5.58 7.56 28.30
CA SER A 132 -5.49 6.17 28.77
C SER A 132 -5.49 5.19 27.58
N GLU A 133 -4.95 3.99 27.79
CA GLU A 133 -4.98 2.93 26.78
C GLU A 133 -6.42 2.54 26.41
N ASP A 134 -7.34 2.45 27.39
CA ASP A 134 -8.76 2.20 27.14
C ASP A 134 -9.39 3.28 26.24
N ARG A 135 -8.97 4.54 26.41
CA ARG A 135 -9.46 5.64 25.57
C ARG A 135 -8.88 5.54 24.17
N ALA A 136 -7.60 5.20 24.03
CA ALA A 136 -6.99 4.93 22.72
C ALA A 136 -7.65 3.73 22.03
N GLN A 137 -8.04 2.68 22.77
CA GLN A 137 -8.79 1.55 22.23
C GLN A 137 -10.19 1.95 21.75
N HIS A 138 -10.92 2.77 22.51
CA HIS A 138 -12.21 3.31 22.05
C HIS A 138 -12.05 4.13 20.77
N LEU A 139 -11.08 5.05 20.74
CA LEU A 139 -10.79 5.87 19.55
C LEU A 139 -10.36 5.02 18.36
N HIS A 140 -9.64 3.93 18.59
CA HIS A 140 -9.27 2.95 17.56
C HIS A 140 -10.51 2.27 16.97
N LEU A 141 -11.42 1.78 17.81
CA LEU A 141 -12.66 1.13 17.36
C LEU A 141 -13.61 2.11 16.65
N ASP A 142 -13.74 3.34 17.14
CA ASP A 142 -14.52 4.40 16.51
C ASP A 142 -13.92 4.78 15.15
N GLY A 143 -12.58 4.86 15.08
CA GLY A 143 -11.86 5.07 13.83
C GLY A 143 -12.09 3.96 12.81
N LEU A 144 -12.08 2.69 13.23
CA LEU A 144 -12.36 1.57 12.33
C LEU A 144 -13.78 1.61 11.76
N ASP A 145 -14.77 2.04 12.54
CA ASP A 145 -16.13 2.25 12.02
C ASP A 145 -16.15 3.35 10.95
N LEU A 146 -15.49 4.49 11.22
CA LEU A 146 -15.40 5.59 10.26
C LEU A 146 -14.69 5.20 8.98
N VAL A 147 -13.59 4.46 9.07
CA VAL A 147 -12.88 3.93 7.89
C VAL A 147 -13.75 2.96 7.12
N ALA A 148 -14.47 2.06 7.80
CA ALA A 148 -15.40 1.14 7.14
C ALA A 148 -16.50 1.90 6.39
N ASP A 149 -17.02 3.00 6.94
CA ASP A 149 -17.99 3.85 6.27
C ASP A 149 -17.39 4.55 5.03
N GLN A 150 -16.13 5.00 5.09
CA GLN A 150 -15.46 5.63 3.94
C GLN A 150 -15.16 4.63 2.83
N LEU A 151 -14.66 3.43 3.17
CA LEU A 151 -14.33 2.41 2.17
C LEU A 151 -15.57 1.94 1.41
N CYS A 152 -16.70 1.71 2.10
CA CYS A 152 -17.96 1.37 1.43
C CYS A 152 -18.41 2.45 0.43
N ARG A 153 -18.19 3.75 0.74
CA ARG A 153 -18.54 4.84 -0.19
C ARG A 153 -17.67 4.83 -1.44
N PHE A 154 -16.39 4.49 -1.32
CA PHE A 154 -15.50 4.43 -2.48
C PHE A 154 -15.87 3.27 -3.42
N ASP A 155 -16.28 2.13 -2.86
CA ASP A 155 -16.78 0.99 -3.64
C ASP A 155 -18.06 1.36 -4.42
N ASP A 156 -18.97 2.14 -3.82
CA ASP A 156 -20.21 2.62 -4.46
C ASP A 156 -19.96 3.67 -5.54
N ASP A 157 -18.92 4.51 -5.38
CA ASP A 157 -18.56 5.58 -6.31
C ASP A 157 -17.73 5.10 -7.53
N GLY A 158 -17.34 3.81 -7.57
CA GLY A 158 -16.59 3.22 -8.68
C GLY A 158 -15.16 3.76 -8.85
N ILE A 159 -14.53 4.18 -7.75
CA ILE A 159 -13.14 4.67 -7.72
C ILE A 159 -12.18 3.52 -7.41
#